data_AF-A0A356KT09-F1
#
_entry.id   AF-A0A356KT09-F1
#
_cell.length_a   1.000
_cell.length_b   1.000
_cell.length_c   1.000
_cell.angle_alpha   90.00
_cell.angle_beta   90.00
_cell.angle_gamma   90.00
#
_symmetry.space_group_name_H-M   'P 1'
#
loop_
_entity.id
_entity.type
_entity.pdbx_description
1 polymer ?
#
loop_
_entity_poly.entity_id
_entity_poly.type
_entity_poly.pdbx_seq_one_letter_code
_entity_poly.pdbx_strand_id
1 'polypeptide(L)'
;MNREDRFRLLAAMALADGELHEQEKERLLSLGRLIGIRPFKAEILLREVAGTSLKRLKIPKRRVERYGLFQDLVLIAAQDGEIDASERKLLGKLAPHFGIGPEELGRLLESSLSALRSDTAGAPLFESDKAEGLSELLRAALAAREGEDRLSLVAALARAEGWEGDAEDPCWVRCAERLRVSPARAREILAAADPARAPDALPPKEYRDGLRTFGHLVGLNRLRDLVEGEEDFLQRVSARFGVGEVLLRRKLYLYVPQAKRPPSED
;
A
#
# COMPACT_ATOMS: atom_id res chain seq x y z
N MET A 1 13.25 3.50 -10.26
CA MET A 1 14.54 2.89 -9.83
C MET A 1 14.39 1.38 -9.79
N ASN A 2 15.44 0.55 -9.96
CA ASN A 2 15.29 -0.91 -9.82
C ASN A 2 15.21 -1.31 -8.33
N ARG A 3 14.77 -2.55 -8.04
CA ARG A 3 14.55 -3.02 -6.66
C ARG A 3 15.86 -3.12 -5.86
N GLU A 4 16.95 -3.58 -6.48
CA GLU A 4 18.25 -3.72 -5.83
C GLU A 4 18.84 -2.36 -5.47
N ASP A 5 18.75 -1.37 -6.35
CA ASP A 5 19.17 0.02 -6.10
C ASP A 5 18.39 0.63 -4.94
N ARG A 6 17.07 0.35 -4.85
CA ARG A 6 16.23 0.76 -3.71
C ARG A 6 16.78 0.17 -2.42
N PHE A 7 17.05 -1.13 -2.40
CA PHE A 7 17.56 -1.81 -1.23
C PHE A 7 18.95 -1.33 -0.82
N ARG A 8 19.87 -1.17 -1.78
CA ARG A 8 21.21 -0.62 -1.51
C ARG A 8 21.13 0.76 -0.87
N LEU A 9 20.20 1.60 -1.33
CA LEU A 9 20.00 2.94 -0.77
C LEU A 9 19.45 2.88 0.65
N LEU A 10 18.45 2.03 0.92
CA LEU A 10 17.95 1.79 2.28
C LEU A 10 19.06 1.29 3.21
N ALA A 11 19.81 0.27 2.77
CA ALA A 11 20.91 -0.33 3.52
C ALA A 11 22.01 0.67 3.85
N ALA A 12 22.38 1.53 2.90
CA ALA A 12 23.48 2.48 3.08
C ALA A 12 23.12 3.60 4.05
N MET A 13 21.84 3.95 4.11
CA MET A 13 21.35 4.98 4.99
C MET A 13 21.14 4.46 6.40
N ALA A 14 20.70 3.21 6.54
CA ALA A 14 20.69 2.52 7.83
C ALA A 14 22.12 2.37 8.40
N LEU A 15 23.11 2.03 7.56
CA LEU A 15 24.53 1.94 7.94
C LEU A 15 25.27 3.29 8.05
N ALA A 16 24.58 4.43 8.02
CA ALA A 16 25.26 5.71 7.85
C ALA A 16 25.97 6.22 9.13
N ASP A 17 25.59 5.72 10.30
CA ASP A 17 26.30 5.92 11.57
C ASP A 17 27.45 4.93 11.77
N GLY A 18 27.54 3.91 10.91
CA GLY A 18 28.60 2.88 10.90
C GLY A 18 28.17 1.54 11.51
N GLU A 19 26.99 1.47 12.11
CA GLU A 19 26.46 0.25 12.72
C GLU A 19 25.07 -0.07 12.13
N LEU A 20 24.61 -1.30 12.34
CA LEU A 20 23.25 -1.70 11.99
C LEU A 20 22.80 -2.68 13.06
N HIS A 21 21.85 -2.27 13.88
CA HIS A 21 21.35 -3.12 14.94
C HIS A 21 20.56 -4.31 14.36
N GLU A 22 20.49 -5.43 15.09
CA GLU A 22 19.83 -6.64 14.58
C GLU A 22 18.35 -6.42 14.22
N GLN A 23 17.64 -5.56 14.96
CA GLN A 23 16.24 -5.22 14.67
C GLN A 23 16.09 -4.43 13.37
N GLU A 24 16.96 -3.43 13.14
CA GLU A 24 16.99 -2.66 11.89
C GLU A 24 17.36 -3.56 10.71
N LYS A 25 18.32 -4.46 10.90
CA LYS A 25 18.70 -5.47 9.91
C LYS A 25 17.53 -6.38 9.56
N GLU A 26 16.83 -6.92 10.55
CA GLU A 26 15.65 -7.76 10.32
C GLU A 26 14.55 -7.01 9.57
N ARG A 27 14.32 -5.74 9.94
CA ARG A 27 13.36 -4.87 9.25
C ARG A 27 13.77 -4.60 7.81
N LEU A 28 15.04 -4.30 7.57
CA LEU A 28 15.60 -4.08 6.24
C LEU A 28 15.46 -5.34 5.37
N LEU A 29 15.80 -6.52 5.90
CA LEU A 29 15.63 -7.80 5.20
C LEU A 29 14.15 -8.08 4.89
N SER A 30 13.25 -7.75 5.81
CA SER A 30 11.79 -7.85 5.60
C SER A 30 11.30 -6.93 4.48
N LEU A 31 11.79 -5.68 4.43
CA LEU A 31 11.54 -4.76 3.32
C LEU A 31 12.11 -5.31 2.01
N GLY A 32 13.31 -5.90 2.05
CA GLY A 32 13.91 -6.60 0.91
C GLY A 32 12.97 -7.67 0.34
N ARG A 33 12.40 -8.52 1.20
CA ARG A 33 11.40 -9.53 0.78
C ARG A 33 10.16 -8.88 0.19
N LEU A 34 9.65 -7.82 0.79
CA LEU A 34 8.46 -7.09 0.33
C LEU A 34 8.65 -6.51 -1.08
N ILE A 35 9.83 -5.95 -1.37
CA ILE A 35 10.16 -5.43 -2.70
C ILE A 35 10.66 -6.52 -3.68
N GLY A 36 10.60 -7.80 -3.28
CA GLY A 36 10.88 -8.94 -4.13
C GLY A 36 12.36 -9.32 -4.27
N ILE A 37 13.20 -8.97 -3.29
CA ILE A 37 14.59 -9.40 -3.21
C ILE A 37 14.66 -10.68 -2.37
N ARG A 38 15.35 -11.70 -2.88
CA ARG A 38 15.57 -12.96 -2.15
C ARG A 38 16.49 -12.71 -0.93
N PRO A 39 16.26 -13.37 0.22
CA PRO A 39 17.06 -13.14 1.43
C PRO A 39 18.58 -13.25 1.22
N PHE A 40 19.04 -14.29 0.52
CA PHE A 40 20.47 -14.45 0.20
C PHE A 40 21.05 -13.28 -0.62
N LYS A 41 20.28 -12.73 -1.56
CA LYS A 41 20.70 -11.58 -2.36
C LYS A 41 20.71 -10.30 -1.50
N ALA A 42 19.72 -10.12 -0.63
CA ALA A 42 19.66 -8.98 0.29
C ALA A 42 20.91 -8.92 1.20
N GLU A 43 21.33 -10.07 1.74
CA GLU A 43 22.58 -10.20 2.52
C GLU A 43 23.83 -9.81 1.72
N ILE A 44 23.93 -10.20 0.44
CA ILE A 44 25.04 -9.79 -0.43
C ILE A 44 25.02 -8.26 -0.62
N LEU A 45 23.85 -7.69 -0.93
CA LEU A 45 23.69 -6.24 -1.12
C LEU A 45 24.05 -5.48 0.15
N LEU A 46 23.71 -5.99 1.34
CA LEU A 46 24.04 -5.38 2.61
C LEU A 46 25.56 -5.30 2.81
N ARG A 47 26.30 -6.37 2.48
CA ARG A 47 27.77 -6.39 2.53
C ARG A 47 28.42 -5.50 1.48
N GLU A 48 27.87 -5.41 0.26
CA GLU A 48 28.37 -4.51 -0.79
C GLU A 48 28.30 -3.04 -0.33
N VAL A 49 27.29 -2.72 0.46
CA VAL A 49 27.02 -1.36 0.90
C VAL A 49 27.84 -0.97 2.13
N ALA A 50 28.22 -1.94 2.97
CA ALA A 50 29.16 -1.71 4.07
C ALA A 50 30.50 -1.15 3.54
N GLY A 51 30.76 0.14 3.80
CA GLY A 51 31.94 0.85 3.29
C GLY A 51 31.74 1.64 1.99
N THR A 52 30.54 1.63 1.39
CA THR A 52 30.22 2.45 0.23
C THR A 52 29.72 3.84 0.66
N SER A 53 30.31 4.90 0.09
CA SER A 53 29.83 6.27 0.33
C SER A 53 28.44 6.50 -0.28
N LEU A 54 27.53 7.13 0.49
CA LEU A 54 26.20 7.56 0.05
C LEU A 54 26.21 8.36 -1.27
N LYS A 55 27.29 9.08 -1.57
CA LYS A 55 27.45 9.85 -2.81
C LYS A 55 27.38 9.01 -4.09
N ARG A 56 27.63 7.71 -4.00
CA ARG A 56 27.59 6.77 -5.14
C ARG A 56 26.20 6.22 -5.42
N LEU A 57 25.24 6.48 -4.53
CA LEU A 57 23.90 5.90 -4.63
C LEU A 57 22.98 6.79 -5.45
N LYS A 58 22.16 6.15 -6.27
CA LYS A 58 21.27 6.83 -7.21
C LYS A 58 19.94 7.16 -6.54
N ILE A 59 19.75 8.42 -6.18
CA ILE A 59 18.46 8.91 -5.68
C ILE A 59 17.44 8.95 -6.85
N PRO A 60 16.19 8.50 -6.66
CA PRO A 60 15.15 8.60 -7.67
C PRO A 60 14.90 10.02 -8.17
N LYS A 61 14.66 10.18 -9.48
CA LYS A 61 14.34 11.49 -10.08
C LYS A 61 12.92 11.96 -9.78
N ARG A 62 11.98 11.02 -9.62
CA ARG A 62 10.57 11.33 -9.38
C ARG A 62 10.34 11.64 -7.90
N ARG A 63 9.64 12.74 -7.61
CA ARG A 63 9.33 13.18 -6.23
C ARG A 63 8.63 12.09 -5.42
N VAL A 64 7.66 11.41 -6.02
CA VAL A 64 6.90 10.33 -5.36
C VAL A 64 7.82 9.16 -4.96
N GLU A 65 8.73 8.74 -5.84
CA GLU A 65 9.69 7.68 -5.52
C GLU A 65 10.65 8.09 -4.40
N ARG A 66 11.11 9.35 -4.38
CA ARG A 66 11.94 9.88 -3.29
C ARG A 66 11.18 9.88 -1.96
N TYR A 67 9.97 10.41 -1.96
CA TYR A 67 9.16 10.52 -0.75
C TYR A 67 8.89 9.14 -0.13
N GLY A 68 8.41 8.18 -0.93
CA GLY A 68 8.15 6.83 -0.42
C GLY A 68 9.42 6.11 0.04
N LEU A 69 10.56 6.36 -0.61
CA LEU A 69 11.83 5.83 -0.14
C LEU A 69 12.27 6.46 1.20
N PHE A 70 12.05 7.76 1.38
CA PHE A 70 12.39 8.44 2.62
C PHE A 70 11.47 8.01 3.78
N GLN A 71 10.21 7.73 3.50
CA GLN A 71 9.30 7.13 4.49
C GLN A 71 9.80 5.76 4.96
N ASP A 72 10.22 4.89 4.04
CA ASP A 72 10.80 3.58 4.39
C ASP A 72 12.02 3.74 5.32
N LEU A 73 12.84 4.77 5.11
CA LEU A 73 14.00 5.05 5.97
C LEU A 73 13.59 5.50 7.37
N VAL A 74 12.66 6.43 7.47
CA VAL A 74 12.12 6.87 8.77
C VAL A 74 11.55 5.67 9.52
N LEU A 75 10.91 4.74 8.82
CA LEU A 75 10.37 3.52 9.41
C LEU A 75 11.42 2.53 9.89
N ILE A 76 12.57 2.45 9.21
CA ILE A 76 13.69 1.62 9.66
C ILE A 76 14.30 2.23 10.92
N ALA A 77 14.58 3.54 10.93
CA ALA A 77 15.14 4.24 12.09
C ALA A 77 14.20 4.17 13.29
N ALA A 78 12.88 4.29 13.08
CA ALA A 78 11.91 4.24 14.17
C ALA A 78 11.68 2.82 14.74
N GLN A 79 12.31 1.78 14.20
CA GLN A 79 11.90 0.38 14.42
C GLN A 79 11.95 -0.07 15.89
N ASP A 80 12.81 0.53 16.70
CA ASP A 80 12.91 0.27 18.15
C ASP A 80 11.86 1.05 18.98
N GLY A 81 11.03 1.85 18.32
CA GLY A 81 9.97 2.66 18.92
C GLY A 81 10.41 4.09 19.28
N GLU A 82 11.68 4.43 19.06
CA GLU A 82 12.24 5.76 19.28
C GLU A 82 13.03 6.22 18.04
N ILE A 83 13.42 7.48 17.99
CA ILE A 83 14.39 7.99 17.00
C ILE A 83 15.29 8.91 17.79
N ASP A 84 16.53 8.48 17.99
CA ASP A 84 17.47 9.19 18.84
C ASP A 84 17.93 10.52 18.21
N ALA A 85 18.74 11.28 18.94
CA ALA A 85 19.24 12.57 18.43
C ALA A 85 20.20 12.41 17.24
N SER A 86 20.93 11.30 17.17
CA SER A 86 21.90 10.91 16.15
C SER A 86 21.18 10.66 14.82
N GLU A 87 20.18 9.79 14.84
CA GLU A 87 19.32 9.39 13.73
C GLU A 87 18.49 10.56 13.25
N ARG A 88 17.88 11.33 14.16
CA ARG A 88 17.14 12.55 13.80
C ARG A 88 18.03 13.55 13.06
N LYS A 89 19.27 13.74 13.53
CA LYS A 89 20.25 14.62 12.88
C LYS A 89 20.67 14.07 11.52
N LEU A 90 20.83 12.76 11.39
CA LEU A 90 21.13 12.08 10.13
C LEU A 90 19.99 12.24 9.12
N LEU A 91 18.76 11.92 9.50
CA LEU A 91 17.55 12.10 8.68
C LEU A 91 17.37 13.57 8.29
N GLY A 92 17.65 14.51 9.19
CA GLY A 92 17.65 15.94 8.90
C GLY A 92 18.66 16.37 7.83
N LYS A 93 19.86 15.77 7.82
CA LYS A 93 20.85 15.99 6.76
C LYS A 93 20.44 15.36 5.42
N LEU A 94 19.70 14.25 5.46
CA LEU A 94 19.31 13.49 4.28
C LEU A 94 18.05 14.08 3.62
N ALA A 95 17.10 14.59 4.38
CA ALA A 95 15.81 15.12 3.90
C ALA A 95 15.93 16.09 2.69
N PRO A 96 16.87 17.06 2.65
CA PRO A 96 17.02 17.94 1.49
C PRO A 96 17.36 17.21 0.19
N HIS A 97 18.12 16.10 0.26
CA HIS A 97 18.44 15.28 -0.92
C HIS A 97 17.21 14.55 -1.48
N PHE A 98 16.18 14.36 -0.65
CA PHE A 98 14.91 13.78 -1.03
C PHE A 98 13.87 14.84 -1.43
N GLY A 99 14.18 16.12 -1.24
CA GLY A 99 13.26 17.23 -1.45
C GLY A 99 12.21 17.34 -0.34
N ILE A 100 12.59 16.98 0.89
CA ILE A 100 11.73 17.03 2.08
C ILE A 100 12.19 18.20 2.95
N GLY A 101 11.25 19.09 3.29
CA GLY A 101 11.50 20.24 4.17
C GLY A 101 11.51 19.86 5.66
N PRO A 102 11.99 20.74 6.54
CA PRO A 102 12.08 20.47 7.99
C PRO A 102 10.70 20.21 8.63
N GLU A 103 9.67 20.96 8.24
CA GLU A 103 8.31 20.76 8.74
C GLU A 103 7.70 19.43 8.29
N GLU A 104 7.95 19.03 7.04
CA GLU A 104 7.51 17.74 6.50
C GLU A 104 8.25 16.57 7.15
N LEU A 105 9.56 16.74 7.41
CA LEU A 105 10.33 15.78 8.20
C LEU A 105 9.75 15.61 9.60
N GLY A 106 9.44 16.70 10.31
CA GLY A 106 8.83 16.65 11.64
C GLY A 106 7.55 15.81 11.66
N ARG A 107 6.65 16.05 10.69
CA ARG A 107 5.41 15.28 10.53
C ARG A 107 5.68 13.79 10.24
N LEU A 108 6.65 13.49 9.38
CA LEU A 108 7.00 12.10 9.06
C LEU A 108 7.50 11.34 10.30
N LEU A 109 8.40 11.95 11.09
CA LEU A 109 8.92 11.34 12.31
C LEU A 109 7.80 11.06 13.31
N GLU A 110 6.93 12.03 13.54
CA GLU A 110 5.83 11.91 14.50
C GLU A 110 4.78 10.88 14.08
N SER A 111 4.44 10.85 12.78
CA SER A 111 3.50 9.86 12.23
C SER A 111 4.02 8.43 12.35
N SER A 112 5.32 8.20 12.09
CA SER A 112 5.94 6.88 12.16
C SER A 112 6.02 6.37 13.60
N LEU A 113 6.43 7.22 14.54
CA LEU A 113 6.47 6.88 15.97
C LEU A 113 5.07 6.59 16.53
N SER A 114 4.08 7.38 16.13
CA SER A 114 2.68 7.17 16.54
C SER A 114 2.13 5.84 16.01
N ALA A 115 2.45 5.49 14.76
CA ALA A 115 2.04 4.23 14.17
C ALA A 115 2.60 3.02 14.92
N LEU A 116 3.89 3.04 15.26
CA LEU A 116 4.54 1.95 16.00
C LEU A 116 4.00 1.79 17.42
N ARG A 117 3.69 2.89 18.11
CA ARG A 117 3.09 2.88 19.46
C ARG A 117 1.65 2.34 19.49
N SER A 118 0.94 2.41 18.37
CA SER A 118 -0.48 2.06 18.30
C SER A 118 -0.77 0.55 18.15
N ASP A 119 0.23 -0.33 18.38
CA ASP A 119 0.13 -1.80 18.23
C ASP A 119 -0.35 -2.28 16.85
N THR A 120 -0.39 -1.39 15.85
CA THR A 120 -0.64 -1.75 14.45
C THR A 120 0.63 -2.24 13.74
N ALA A 121 1.65 -2.65 14.50
CA ALA A 121 3.04 -2.91 14.07
C ALA A 121 3.23 -4.03 13.02
N GLY A 122 2.18 -4.79 12.67
CA GLY A 122 2.20 -5.77 11.58
C GLY A 122 1.79 -5.24 10.20
N ALA A 123 1.13 -4.08 10.14
CA ALA A 123 0.71 -3.50 8.87
C ALA A 123 1.85 -2.63 8.30
N PRO A 124 2.29 -2.86 7.05
CA PRO A 124 3.15 -1.87 6.39
C PRO A 124 2.45 -0.51 6.43
N LEU A 125 3.16 0.54 6.81
CA LEU A 125 2.63 1.91 6.89
C LEU A 125 2.26 2.52 5.52
N PHE A 126 2.46 1.75 4.45
CA PHE A 126 1.64 1.90 3.26
C PHE A 126 0.23 1.50 3.67
N GLU A 127 -0.69 2.46 3.89
CA GLU A 127 -2.16 2.25 3.93
C GLU A 127 -2.91 2.53 5.27
N SER A 128 -2.87 3.73 5.87
CA SER A 128 -4.05 4.16 6.68
C SER A 128 -4.99 5.01 5.83
N ASP A 129 -4.57 6.21 5.45
CA ASP A 129 -5.51 7.17 4.87
C ASP A 129 -5.86 6.85 3.40
N LYS A 130 -4.99 6.10 2.72
CA LYS A 130 -5.17 5.72 1.29
C LYS A 130 -5.84 4.37 1.08
N ALA A 131 -5.75 3.45 2.04
CA ALA A 131 -6.57 2.24 1.99
C ALA A 131 -7.99 2.49 2.46
N GLU A 132 -8.27 3.51 3.28
CA GLU A 132 -9.64 3.88 3.62
C GLU A 132 -10.43 4.26 2.37
N GLY A 133 -9.87 5.09 1.48
CA GLY A 133 -10.51 5.43 0.21
C GLY A 133 -10.70 4.23 -0.72
N LEU A 134 -9.71 3.35 -0.85
CA LEU A 134 -9.82 2.14 -1.67
C LEU A 134 -10.80 1.13 -1.06
N SER A 135 -10.87 1.02 0.27
CA SER A 135 -11.73 0.10 1.02
C SER A 135 -13.19 0.55 1.00
N GLU A 136 -13.46 1.86 1.08
CA GLU A 136 -14.81 2.42 0.88
C GLU A 136 -15.29 2.20 -0.56
N LEU A 137 -14.43 2.40 -1.56
CA LEU A 137 -14.76 2.12 -2.96
C LEU A 137 -14.98 0.62 -3.23
N LEU A 138 -14.15 -0.24 -2.63
CA LEU A 138 -14.34 -1.69 -2.64
C LEU A 138 -15.65 -2.08 -1.96
N ARG A 139 -15.96 -1.50 -0.79
CA ARG A 139 -17.19 -1.76 -0.04
C ARG A 139 -18.40 -1.33 -0.85
N ALA A 140 -18.35 -0.19 -1.52
CA ALA A 140 -19.41 0.25 -2.45
C ALA A 140 -19.55 -0.71 -3.65
N ALA A 141 -18.45 -1.21 -4.22
CA ALA A 141 -18.47 -2.19 -5.29
C ALA A 141 -18.97 -3.57 -4.85
N LEU A 142 -18.66 -3.98 -3.62
CA LEU A 142 -19.15 -5.23 -3.03
C LEU A 142 -20.60 -5.09 -2.55
N ALA A 143 -21.06 -3.89 -2.18
CA ALA A 143 -22.44 -3.60 -1.81
C ALA A 143 -23.36 -3.41 -3.04
N ALA A 144 -22.81 -3.10 -4.21
CA ALA A 144 -23.55 -3.09 -5.47
C ALA A 144 -24.09 -4.50 -5.80
N ARG A 145 -25.30 -4.57 -6.36
CA ARG A 145 -25.98 -5.82 -6.74
C ARG A 145 -25.10 -6.66 -7.68
N GLU A 146 -25.17 -7.98 -7.54
CA GLU A 146 -24.25 -8.92 -8.21
C GLU A 146 -24.24 -8.77 -9.75
N GLY A 147 -23.09 -9.08 -10.36
CA GLY A 147 -22.93 -9.15 -11.81
C GLY A 147 -22.53 -7.82 -12.46
N GLU A 148 -23.36 -7.33 -13.38
CA GLU A 148 -23.05 -6.23 -14.29
C GLU A 148 -22.87 -4.87 -13.58
N ASP A 149 -23.65 -4.62 -12.51
CA ASP A 149 -23.57 -3.37 -11.74
C ASP A 149 -22.21 -3.22 -11.05
N ARG A 150 -21.64 -4.33 -10.54
CA ARG A 150 -20.29 -4.33 -9.96
C ARG A 150 -19.23 -4.03 -11.01
N LEU A 151 -19.32 -4.63 -12.20
CA LEU A 151 -18.34 -4.39 -13.26
C LEU A 151 -18.43 -2.95 -13.76
N SER A 152 -19.63 -2.39 -13.91
CA SER A 152 -19.85 -1.00 -14.32
C SER A 152 -19.29 -0.01 -13.31
N LEU A 153 -19.42 -0.27 -12.01
CA LEU A 153 -18.85 0.59 -10.97
C LEU A 153 -17.32 0.53 -10.97
N VAL A 154 -16.74 -0.66 -11.05
CA VAL A 154 -15.28 -0.83 -11.13
C VAL A 154 -14.72 -0.14 -12.39
N ALA A 155 -15.42 -0.25 -13.52
CA ALA A 155 -15.08 0.44 -14.76
C ALA A 155 -15.14 1.97 -14.65
N ALA A 156 -16.22 2.51 -14.08
CA ALA A 156 -16.38 3.95 -13.87
C ALA A 156 -15.27 4.50 -12.95
N LEU A 157 -14.96 3.79 -11.86
CA LEU A 157 -13.89 4.16 -10.93
C LEU A 157 -12.51 4.13 -11.60
N ALA A 158 -12.20 3.08 -12.37
CA ALA A 158 -10.91 2.99 -13.02
C ALA A 158 -10.72 4.07 -14.10
N ARG A 159 -11.78 4.45 -14.82
CA ARG A 159 -11.75 5.58 -15.75
C ARG A 159 -11.64 6.93 -15.05
N ALA A 160 -12.30 7.12 -13.90
CA ALA A 160 -12.17 8.34 -13.10
C ALA A 160 -10.73 8.55 -12.58
N GLU A 161 -9.99 7.46 -12.38
CA GLU A 161 -8.55 7.45 -12.04
C GLU A 161 -7.62 7.55 -13.27
N GLY A 162 -8.18 7.71 -14.46
CA GLY A 162 -7.44 7.88 -15.71
C GLY A 162 -6.72 6.62 -16.17
N TRP A 163 -7.31 5.44 -15.92
CA TRP A 163 -6.88 4.19 -16.55
C TRP A 163 -7.54 4.03 -17.92
N GLU A 164 -6.74 3.75 -18.94
CA GLU A 164 -7.15 3.71 -20.36
C GLU A 164 -7.21 2.27 -20.93
N GLY A 165 -7.24 1.25 -20.08
CA GLY A 165 -7.32 -0.15 -20.51
C GLY A 165 -8.63 -0.46 -21.23
N ASP A 166 -8.55 -1.10 -22.40
CA ASP A 166 -9.71 -1.60 -23.13
C ASP A 166 -10.19 -2.94 -22.55
N ALA A 167 -11.32 -3.43 -23.03
CA ALA A 167 -11.91 -4.67 -22.55
C ALA A 167 -11.10 -5.94 -22.88
N GLU A 168 -10.03 -5.83 -23.69
CA GLU A 168 -9.10 -6.92 -23.97
C GLU A 168 -7.91 -6.91 -23.00
N ASP A 169 -7.78 -5.87 -22.17
CA ASP A 169 -6.81 -5.84 -21.09
C ASP A 169 -7.00 -7.08 -20.18
N PRO A 170 -5.93 -7.88 -19.94
CA PRO A 170 -6.01 -9.10 -19.14
C PRO A 170 -6.56 -8.92 -17.72
N CYS A 171 -6.57 -7.68 -17.18
CA CYS A 171 -7.21 -7.35 -15.91
C CYS A 171 -8.73 -7.32 -16.03
N TRP A 172 -9.26 -6.69 -17.08
CA TRP A 172 -10.69 -6.57 -17.33
C TRP A 172 -11.32 -7.91 -17.69
N VAL A 173 -10.65 -8.70 -18.52
CA VAL A 173 -11.09 -10.06 -18.89
C VAL A 173 -11.25 -10.92 -17.64
N ARG A 174 -10.26 -10.94 -16.74
CA ARG A 174 -10.32 -11.70 -15.49
C ARG A 174 -11.38 -11.17 -14.52
N CYS A 175 -11.62 -9.87 -14.50
CA CYS A 175 -12.67 -9.26 -13.68
C CYS A 175 -14.06 -9.67 -14.19
N ALA A 176 -14.28 -9.61 -15.50
CA ALA A 176 -15.52 -10.02 -16.16
C ALA A 176 -15.83 -11.50 -15.97
N GLU A 177 -14.85 -12.40 -16.19
CA GLU A 177 -14.99 -13.84 -15.98
C GLU A 177 -15.45 -14.17 -14.55
N ARG A 178 -14.86 -13.51 -13.56
CA ARG A 178 -15.19 -13.72 -12.14
C ARG A 178 -16.55 -13.18 -11.74
N LEU A 179 -16.96 -12.07 -12.33
CA LEU A 179 -18.30 -11.51 -12.17
C LEU A 179 -19.33 -12.24 -13.04
N ARG A 180 -18.92 -13.31 -13.75
CA ARG A 180 -19.74 -14.08 -14.69
C ARG A 180 -20.38 -13.22 -15.78
N VAL A 181 -19.69 -12.14 -16.16
CA VAL A 181 -20.06 -11.26 -17.27
C VAL A 181 -19.39 -11.78 -18.52
N SER A 182 -20.16 -11.98 -19.60
CA SER A 182 -19.58 -12.45 -20.87
C SER A 182 -18.59 -11.43 -21.44
N PRO A 183 -17.57 -11.85 -22.21
CA PRO A 183 -16.59 -10.91 -22.79
C PRO A 183 -17.23 -9.83 -23.67
N ALA A 184 -18.27 -10.19 -24.44
CA ALA A 184 -19.02 -9.23 -25.25
C ALA A 184 -19.73 -8.18 -24.37
N ARG A 185 -20.33 -8.63 -23.26
CA ARG A 185 -21.02 -7.74 -22.33
C ARG A 185 -20.06 -6.87 -21.52
N ALA A 186 -18.90 -7.40 -21.14
CA ALA A 186 -17.85 -6.65 -20.49
C ALA A 186 -17.32 -5.52 -21.39
N ARG A 187 -17.17 -5.78 -22.70
CA ARG A 187 -16.83 -4.75 -23.70
C ARG A 187 -17.88 -3.63 -23.72
N GLU A 188 -19.16 -3.97 -23.72
CA GLU A 188 -20.25 -2.98 -23.68
C GLU A 188 -20.24 -2.16 -22.38
N ILE A 189 -20.12 -2.82 -21.22
CA ILE A 189 -20.08 -2.15 -19.91
C ILE A 189 -18.87 -1.22 -19.81
N LEU A 190 -17.70 -1.68 -20.27
CA LEU A 190 -16.48 -0.89 -20.26
C LEU A 190 -16.59 0.28 -21.22
N ALA A 191 -17.09 0.08 -22.44
CA ALA A 191 -17.31 1.16 -23.40
C ALA A 191 -18.27 2.22 -22.83
N ALA A 192 -19.35 1.79 -22.19
CA ALA A 192 -20.40 2.64 -21.62
C ALA A 192 -20.06 3.23 -20.23
N ALA A 193 -18.92 2.86 -19.63
CA ALA A 193 -18.54 3.32 -18.31
C ALA A 193 -18.25 4.83 -18.31
N ASP A 194 -19.16 5.60 -17.72
CA ASP A 194 -19.04 7.04 -17.57
C ASP A 194 -18.34 7.35 -16.24
N PRO A 195 -17.16 8.01 -16.25
CA PRO A 195 -16.50 8.41 -15.01
C PRO A 195 -17.35 9.36 -14.15
N ALA A 196 -18.31 10.08 -14.72
CA ALA A 196 -19.25 10.91 -13.96
C ALA A 196 -20.30 10.12 -13.17
N ARG A 197 -20.45 8.81 -13.44
CA ARG A 197 -21.28 7.88 -12.65
C ARG A 197 -20.53 7.22 -11.51
N ALA A 198 -19.22 7.47 -11.37
CA ALA A 198 -18.52 7.10 -10.16
C ALA A 198 -19.18 7.84 -8.98
N PRO A 199 -19.45 7.17 -7.85
CA PRO A 199 -20.12 7.80 -6.72
C PRO A 199 -19.37 9.07 -6.31
N ASP A 200 -20.11 10.11 -5.90
CA ASP A 200 -19.58 11.42 -5.46
C ASP A 200 -18.55 11.30 -4.30
N ALA A 201 -18.43 10.12 -3.71
CA ALA A 201 -17.44 9.73 -2.71
C ALA A 201 -16.03 9.46 -3.27
N LEU A 202 -15.69 9.90 -4.49
CA LEU A 202 -14.30 9.87 -4.95
C LEU A 202 -13.46 10.84 -4.10
N PRO A 203 -12.31 10.40 -3.56
CA PRO A 203 -11.51 11.26 -2.70
C PRO A 203 -10.91 12.44 -3.50
N PRO A 204 -10.48 13.52 -2.81
CA PRO A 204 -9.95 14.73 -3.43
C PRO A 204 -8.87 14.46 -4.49
N LYS A 205 -8.67 15.36 -5.45
CA LYS A 205 -7.74 15.18 -6.58
C LYS A 205 -6.32 14.73 -6.18
N GLU A 206 -5.85 15.17 -5.02
CA GLU A 206 -4.55 14.81 -4.43
C GLU A 206 -4.47 13.32 -4.00
N TYR A 207 -5.61 12.69 -3.69
CA TYR A 207 -5.72 11.25 -3.43
C TYR A 207 -5.72 10.41 -4.72
N ARG A 208 -6.28 10.95 -5.80
CA ARG A 208 -6.35 10.28 -7.12
C ARG A 208 -4.97 10.05 -7.74
N ASP A 209 -4.07 11.03 -7.62
CA ASP A 209 -2.66 10.88 -8.04
C ASP A 209 -1.90 9.80 -7.23
N GLY A 210 -2.34 9.55 -5.98
CA GLY A 210 -1.85 8.48 -5.12
C GLY A 210 -2.35 7.09 -5.53
N LEU A 211 -3.63 6.98 -5.89
CA LEU A 211 -4.27 5.75 -6.36
C LEU A 211 -3.73 5.28 -7.72
N ARG A 212 -3.44 6.21 -8.62
CA ARG A 212 -2.75 5.95 -9.90
C ARG A 212 -1.40 5.26 -9.73
N THR A 213 -0.68 5.61 -8.66
CA THR A 213 0.61 5.02 -8.29
C THR A 213 0.43 3.65 -7.62
N PHE A 214 -0.65 3.48 -6.86
CA PHE A 214 -1.01 2.24 -6.18
C PHE A 214 -1.47 1.15 -7.16
N GLY A 215 -2.25 1.49 -8.20
CA GLY A 215 -2.65 0.57 -9.27
C GLY A 215 -1.45 -0.04 -10.03
N HIS A 216 -0.37 0.73 -10.20
CA HIS A 216 0.87 0.23 -10.80
C HIS A 216 1.73 -0.65 -9.88
N LEU A 217 1.65 -0.46 -8.55
CA LEU A 217 2.46 -1.19 -7.56
C LEU A 217 1.77 -2.46 -7.03
N VAL A 218 0.44 -2.48 -6.99
CA VAL A 218 -0.37 -3.58 -6.44
C VAL A 218 -0.71 -4.64 -7.49
N GLY A 219 -0.35 -4.40 -8.76
CA GLY A 219 -0.33 -5.37 -9.86
C GLY A 219 -1.11 -6.66 -9.62
N LEU A 220 -2.39 -6.68 -9.99
CA LEU A 220 -3.22 -7.84 -10.36
C LEU A 220 -3.41 -9.01 -9.36
N ASN A 221 -2.55 -9.16 -8.35
CA ASN A 221 -2.57 -10.30 -7.43
C ASN A 221 -3.53 -10.09 -6.26
N ARG A 222 -3.90 -8.84 -5.91
CA ARG A 222 -4.90 -8.58 -4.84
C ARG A 222 -6.36 -8.64 -5.31
N LEU A 223 -6.64 -8.39 -6.60
CA LEU A 223 -7.97 -8.68 -7.20
C LEU A 223 -8.27 -10.18 -7.17
N ARG A 224 -7.23 -11.02 -7.13
CA ARG A 224 -7.35 -12.48 -6.99
C ARG A 224 -7.98 -12.87 -5.65
N ASP A 225 -7.53 -12.24 -4.57
CA ASP A 225 -7.84 -12.62 -3.19
C ASP A 225 -9.13 -11.93 -2.66
N LEU A 226 -9.65 -10.95 -3.41
CA LEU A 226 -10.86 -10.16 -3.13
C LEU A 226 -12.20 -10.86 -3.41
N VAL A 227 -12.18 -12.02 -4.05
CA VAL A 227 -13.36 -12.72 -4.58
C VAL A 227 -13.58 -14.07 -3.91
N GLU A 228 -12.62 -14.55 -3.13
CA GLU A 228 -12.78 -15.72 -2.28
C GLU A 228 -13.34 -15.25 -0.93
N GLY A 229 -14.42 -15.87 -0.46
CA GLY A 229 -15.29 -15.37 0.62
C GLY A 229 -14.58 -14.80 1.86
N GLU A 230 -15.27 -13.88 2.52
CA GLU A 230 -14.77 -12.98 3.57
C GLU A 230 -13.97 -13.71 4.68
N GLU A 231 -14.39 -14.90 5.11
CA GLU A 231 -13.70 -15.66 6.16
C GLU A 231 -12.35 -16.26 5.70
N ASP A 232 -12.28 -16.72 4.46
CA ASP A 232 -11.10 -17.34 3.86
C ASP A 232 -10.00 -16.29 3.60
N PHE A 233 -10.41 -15.09 3.19
CA PHE A 233 -9.53 -13.93 3.06
C PHE A 233 -8.93 -13.53 4.41
N LEU A 234 -9.75 -13.38 5.44
CA LEU A 234 -9.30 -12.94 6.76
C LEU A 234 -8.37 -13.95 7.44
N GLN A 235 -8.66 -15.26 7.33
CA GLN A 235 -7.77 -16.29 7.86
C GLN A 235 -6.40 -16.31 7.16
N ARG A 236 -6.37 -16.13 5.83
CA ARG A 236 -5.10 -16.12 5.07
C ARG A 236 -4.29 -14.84 5.29
N VAL A 237 -4.95 -13.69 5.42
CA VAL A 237 -4.29 -12.43 5.80
C VAL A 237 -3.73 -12.54 7.22
N SER A 238 -4.52 -13.07 8.15
CA SER A 238 -4.07 -13.35 9.53
C SER A 238 -2.85 -14.27 9.55
N ALA A 239 -2.90 -15.40 8.85
CA ALA A 239 -1.82 -16.39 8.79
C ALA A 239 -0.55 -15.87 8.09
N ARG A 240 -0.71 -15.04 7.04
CA ARG A 240 0.42 -14.53 6.24
C ARG A 240 1.12 -13.33 6.86
N PHE A 241 0.40 -12.51 7.62
CA PHE A 241 0.93 -11.27 8.19
C PHE A 241 1.00 -11.29 9.73
N GLY A 242 0.64 -12.41 10.37
CA GLY A 242 0.70 -12.57 11.82
C GLY A 242 -0.28 -11.66 12.57
N VAL A 243 -1.31 -11.13 11.90
CA VAL A 243 -2.31 -10.24 12.50
C VAL A 243 -3.45 -11.08 13.03
N GLY A 244 -3.67 -11.11 14.35
CA GLY A 244 -4.71 -11.95 14.95
C GLY A 244 -6.09 -11.71 14.33
N GLU A 245 -6.77 -12.80 13.92
CA GLU A 245 -8.10 -12.78 13.28
C GLU A 245 -9.13 -11.93 14.05
N VAL A 246 -9.04 -11.91 15.37
CA VAL A 246 -9.88 -11.11 16.27
C VAL A 246 -9.72 -9.60 16.03
N LEU A 247 -8.51 -9.12 15.75
CA LEU A 247 -8.21 -7.70 15.50
C LEU A 247 -8.78 -7.23 14.15
N LEU A 248 -8.71 -8.10 13.14
CA LEU A 248 -9.33 -7.88 11.83
C LEU A 248 -10.85 -7.87 11.93
N ARG A 249 -11.44 -8.86 12.62
CA ARG A 249 -12.90 -8.91 12.87
C ARG A 249 -13.39 -7.71 13.69
N ARG A 250 -12.65 -7.24 14.71
CA ARG A 250 -13.07 -6.09 15.55
C ARG A 250 -13.08 -4.76 14.79
N LYS A 251 -12.13 -4.55 13.87
CA LYS A 251 -12.13 -3.36 12.99
C LYS A 251 -13.22 -3.40 11.92
N LEU A 252 -13.59 -4.60 11.46
CA LEU A 252 -14.70 -4.80 10.51
C LEU A 252 -16.10 -4.73 11.17
N TYR A 253 -16.25 -5.26 12.40
CA TYR A 253 -17.52 -5.26 13.14
C TYR A 253 -17.94 -3.90 13.70
N LEU A 254 -17.01 -2.95 13.86
CA LEU A 254 -17.34 -1.59 14.31
C LEU A 254 -18.10 -0.75 13.26
N TYR A 255 -18.33 -1.28 12.05
CA TYR A 255 -18.88 -0.52 10.92
C TYR A 255 -20.03 -1.20 10.18
N VAL A 256 -20.67 -2.22 10.77
CA VAL A 256 -21.93 -2.76 10.26
C VAL A 256 -23.09 -2.00 10.92
N PRO A 257 -23.98 -1.32 10.17
CA PRO A 257 -25.22 -0.84 10.77
C PRO A 257 -26.00 -2.07 11.22
N GLN A 258 -26.38 -2.13 12.51
CA GLN A 258 -27.30 -3.15 13.00
C GLN A 258 -28.59 -3.05 12.16
N ALA A 259 -28.73 -3.96 11.20
CA ALA A 259 -29.97 -4.09 10.45
C ALA A 259 -31.07 -4.40 11.48
N LYS A 260 -32.03 -3.48 11.60
CA LYS A 260 -33.20 -3.65 12.46
C LYS A 260 -33.81 -5.03 12.15
N ARG A 261 -33.87 -5.91 13.14
CA ARG A 261 -34.71 -7.11 13.06
C ARG A 261 -36.13 -6.64 12.69
N PRO A 262 -36.80 -7.27 11.71
CA PRO A 262 -38.22 -7.01 11.50
C PRO A 262 -38.96 -7.35 12.80
N PRO A 263 -40.02 -6.62 13.15
CA PRO A 263 -40.83 -6.95 14.30
C PRO A 263 -41.34 -8.38 14.14
N SER A 264 -41.22 -9.18 15.20
CA SER A 264 -41.88 -10.48 15.28
C SER A 264 -43.38 -10.25 15.12
N GLU A 265 -44.00 -10.95 14.16
CA GLU A 265 -45.45 -11.07 14.08
C GLU A 265 -45.93 -11.86 15.30
N ASP A 266 -46.67 -11.17 16.18
CA ASP A 266 -47.62 -11.77 17.13
C ASP A 266 -49.00 -11.90 16.45
#